data_AF-A8V0U0-F1
#
_entry.id   AF-A8V0U0-F1
#
_cell.length_a   1.000
_cell.length_b   1.000
_cell.length_c   1.000
_cell.angle_alpha   90.00
_cell.angle_beta   90.00
_cell.angle_gamma   90.00
#
_symmetry.space_group_name_H-M   'P 1'
#
loop_
_entity.id
_entity.type
_entity.pdbx_description
1 polymer ?
#
loop_
_entity_poly.entity_id
_entity_poly.type
_entity_poly.pdbx_seq_one_letter_code
_entity_poly.pdbx_strand_id
1 'polypeptide(L)'
;MDIDIGLNAKINLFVQKFGINKEEIDFPDLFEMFSNYVIISNELEEDIDDFNSILTGKSKGIDGIGIIINDKLIKDLSDLENFKDIKINSLKYCFIQSTTKKSFSEEKFQAYIDTIIDFLLNNIEISPFSDIHREIFSEHINNIQSTPIISIYFSSAKTKHELTEEFIEGQKRKIISREDLENRFNLDNIYFLQKDELKGLFENIETFHKVDIEVEESFQLKEKEKIPISVIASIKFKEFKKLILTTNNNLRDSLFVENPRSFLRETNVNKDIRGTLEDDNLRDYFIFFNNGLTILCDKIEKHPVKRDTFILHYPRIINGCQTTHVLYEFFKEKPQKADNIEIMVKLIATDDKSLKTDIIYSTNNQNPISKDLLSLNEFHKELEEYFIGKEDLDLYYERLRGQYTHINPPYKKIDKEKIAKIYISVFLREPHKMKSKALREIENYEQKGKIFKIDRDKNDILERYYYCGVLNYWLEKFQMEKIIELKSQTEDMHLLLSVDILLSKTKELITDRIVFLNNEENAKSIYLKATNLLESQDYLFERKGFYSGPKTKNLINFLENFND
;
A
#
# COMPACT_ATOMS: atom_id res chain seq x y z
N MET A 1 -22.83 -17.04 -19.77
CA MET A 1 -22.28 -15.75 -19.30
C MET A 1 -21.97 -14.90 -20.54
N ASP A 2 -22.74 -13.84 -20.81
CA ASP A 2 -22.42 -12.84 -21.85
C ASP A 2 -21.37 -11.85 -21.32
N ILE A 3 -20.13 -12.29 -21.12
CA ILE A 3 -19.01 -11.41 -20.75
C ILE A 3 -18.00 -11.47 -21.90
N ASP A 4 -17.40 -10.33 -22.24
CA ASP A 4 -16.35 -10.27 -23.24
C ASP A 4 -15.20 -11.21 -22.87
N ILE A 5 -14.76 -12.04 -23.82
CA ILE A 5 -13.72 -13.07 -23.58
C ILE A 5 -12.41 -12.42 -23.13
N GLY A 6 -12.07 -11.24 -23.67
CA GLY A 6 -10.87 -10.51 -23.30
C GLY A 6 -10.92 -10.01 -21.87
N LEU A 7 -12.05 -9.41 -21.46
CA LEU A 7 -12.25 -8.96 -20.08
C LEU A 7 -12.23 -10.15 -19.11
N ASN A 8 -12.90 -11.26 -19.47
CA ASN A 8 -12.90 -12.47 -18.65
C ASN A 8 -11.48 -13.05 -18.49
N ALA A 9 -10.64 -12.99 -19.52
CA ALA A 9 -9.24 -13.40 -19.42
C ALA A 9 -8.45 -12.55 -18.42
N LYS A 10 -8.67 -11.22 -18.38
CA LYS A 10 -8.03 -10.33 -17.39
C LYS A 10 -8.52 -10.60 -15.97
N ILE A 11 -9.83 -10.83 -15.79
CA ILE A 11 -10.39 -11.24 -14.50
C ILE A 11 -9.78 -12.57 -14.03
N ASN A 12 -9.51 -13.52 -14.93
CA ASN A 12 -8.85 -14.78 -14.58
C ASN A 12 -7.41 -14.56 -14.09
N LEU A 13 -6.65 -13.65 -14.72
CA LEU A 13 -5.30 -13.29 -14.28
C LEU A 13 -5.33 -12.61 -12.91
N PHE A 14 -6.29 -11.73 -12.67
CA PHE A 14 -6.55 -11.13 -11.36
C PHE A 14 -6.82 -12.21 -10.30
N VAL A 15 -7.72 -13.15 -10.58
CA VAL A 15 -8.03 -14.26 -9.67
C VAL A 15 -6.79 -15.09 -9.35
N GLN A 16 -5.96 -15.40 -10.34
CA GLN A 16 -4.73 -16.15 -10.14
C GLN A 16 -3.72 -15.36 -9.28
N LYS A 17 -3.56 -14.07 -9.56
CA LYS A 17 -2.67 -13.18 -8.80
C LYS A 17 -3.06 -13.13 -7.33
N PHE A 18 -4.33 -12.95 -7.03
CA PHE A 18 -4.80 -12.82 -5.65
C PHE A 18 -5.23 -14.16 -5.01
N GLY A 19 -5.08 -15.28 -5.72
CA GLY A 19 -5.41 -16.61 -5.19
C GLY A 19 -6.86 -16.75 -4.74
N ILE A 20 -7.79 -16.12 -5.46
CA ILE A 20 -9.22 -16.08 -5.12
C ILE A 20 -9.87 -17.40 -5.53
N ASN A 21 -10.60 -18.04 -4.62
CA ASN A 21 -11.41 -19.21 -4.95
C ASN A 21 -12.72 -18.79 -5.65
N LYS A 22 -12.80 -19.00 -6.96
CA LYS A 22 -13.99 -18.67 -7.77
C LYS A 22 -15.26 -19.42 -7.39
N GLU A 23 -15.15 -20.54 -6.70
CA GLU A 23 -16.31 -21.32 -6.27
C GLU A 23 -16.99 -20.71 -5.04
N GLU A 24 -16.24 -19.91 -4.26
CA GLU A 24 -16.74 -19.28 -3.04
C GLU A 24 -17.21 -17.84 -3.23
N ILE A 25 -16.84 -17.18 -4.35
CA ILE A 25 -17.23 -15.80 -4.64
C ILE A 25 -18.18 -15.70 -5.84
N ASP A 26 -19.21 -14.88 -5.71
CA ASP A 26 -20.11 -14.61 -6.82
C ASP A 26 -19.46 -13.67 -7.86
N PHE A 27 -19.95 -13.72 -9.11
CA PHE A 27 -19.36 -12.92 -10.18
C PHE A 27 -19.51 -11.40 -9.98
N PRO A 28 -20.65 -10.85 -9.51
CA PRO A 28 -20.76 -9.44 -9.16
C PRO A 28 -19.69 -8.96 -8.18
N ASP A 29 -19.49 -9.68 -7.08
CA ASP A 29 -18.49 -9.39 -6.06
C ASP A 29 -17.07 -9.46 -6.63
N LEU A 30 -16.78 -10.49 -7.43
CA LEU A 30 -15.48 -10.61 -8.09
C LEU A 30 -15.21 -9.45 -9.07
N PHE A 31 -16.24 -9.00 -9.77
CA PHE A 31 -16.13 -7.87 -10.71
C PHE A 31 -15.93 -6.53 -10.00
N GLU A 32 -16.57 -6.33 -8.85
CA GLU A 32 -16.34 -5.20 -7.96
C GLU A 32 -14.87 -5.13 -7.52
N MET A 33 -14.34 -6.24 -7.00
CA MET A 33 -12.94 -6.35 -6.56
C MET A 33 -11.97 -6.05 -7.72
N PHE A 34 -12.21 -6.64 -8.89
CA PHE A 34 -11.42 -6.39 -10.09
C PHE A 34 -11.46 -4.91 -10.50
N SER A 35 -12.63 -4.28 -10.50
CA SER A 35 -12.80 -2.88 -10.90
C SER A 35 -12.09 -1.93 -9.94
N ASN A 36 -12.25 -2.15 -8.63
CA ASN A 36 -11.56 -1.36 -7.61
C ASN A 36 -10.04 -1.46 -7.73
N TYR A 37 -9.52 -2.68 -7.91
CA TYR A 37 -8.09 -2.91 -8.14
C TYR A 37 -7.58 -2.17 -9.38
N VAL A 38 -8.26 -2.32 -10.53
CA VAL A 38 -7.80 -1.72 -11.79
C VAL A 38 -7.81 -0.20 -11.74
N ILE A 39 -8.87 0.40 -11.21
CA ILE A 39 -9.02 1.85 -11.15
C ILE A 39 -7.97 2.44 -10.20
N ILE A 40 -7.91 1.98 -8.95
CA ILE A 40 -6.99 2.58 -7.97
C ILE A 40 -5.52 2.34 -8.32
N SER A 41 -5.18 1.19 -8.90
CA SER A 41 -3.81 0.96 -9.41
C SER A 41 -3.40 1.99 -10.46
N ASN A 42 -4.33 2.38 -11.34
CA ASN A 42 -4.05 3.39 -12.36
C ASN A 42 -4.02 4.81 -11.79
N GLU A 43 -4.85 5.12 -10.79
CA GLU A 43 -4.84 6.41 -10.11
C GLU A 43 -3.56 6.66 -9.30
N LEU A 44 -2.94 5.59 -8.78
CA LEU A 44 -1.67 5.64 -8.06
C LEU A 44 -0.44 5.43 -8.96
N GLU A 45 -0.65 4.95 -10.19
CA GLU A 45 0.41 4.40 -11.06
C GLU A 45 1.26 3.33 -10.36
N GLU A 46 0.58 2.48 -9.58
CA GLU A 46 1.21 1.45 -8.75
C GLU A 46 0.40 0.16 -8.83
N ASP A 47 1.08 -0.98 -8.86
CA ASP A 47 0.43 -2.28 -8.73
C ASP A 47 0.12 -2.58 -7.26
N ILE A 48 -1.12 -2.34 -6.83
CA ILE A 48 -1.50 -2.47 -5.42
C ILE A 48 -1.74 -3.93 -5.01
N ASP A 49 -1.23 -4.30 -3.84
CA ASP A 49 -1.41 -5.64 -3.25
C ASP A 49 -2.68 -5.78 -2.39
N ASP A 50 -3.18 -4.67 -1.85
CA ASP A 50 -4.29 -4.66 -0.89
C ASP A 50 -5.39 -3.72 -1.35
N PHE A 51 -6.25 -4.25 -2.23
CA PHE A 51 -7.44 -3.54 -2.69
C PHE A 51 -8.62 -3.69 -1.73
N ASN A 52 -8.54 -4.59 -0.74
CA ASN A 52 -9.58 -4.76 0.28
C ASN A 52 -9.75 -3.49 1.12
N SER A 53 -8.66 -2.72 1.29
CA SER A 53 -8.67 -1.41 1.92
C SER A 53 -9.57 -0.36 1.25
N ILE A 54 -10.00 -0.59 -0.01
CA ILE A 54 -10.84 0.32 -0.81
C ILE A 54 -12.33 -0.06 -0.73
N LEU A 55 -12.65 -1.31 -0.36
CA LEU A 55 -14.01 -1.82 -0.34
C LEU A 55 -14.82 -1.18 0.80
N THR A 56 -16.04 -0.75 0.50
CA THR A 56 -16.99 -0.13 1.44
C THR A 56 -17.90 -1.14 2.15
N GLY A 57 -17.92 -2.39 1.68
CA GLY A 57 -18.82 -3.43 2.16
C GLY A 57 -20.25 -3.31 1.59
N LYS A 58 -21.08 -4.32 1.87
CA LYS A 58 -22.43 -4.42 1.30
C LYS A 58 -23.35 -3.30 1.82
N SER A 59 -24.22 -2.80 0.93
CA SER A 59 -25.37 -1.92 1.25
C SER A 59 -25.09 -0.42 1.45
N LYS A 60 -23.95 0.09 0.98
CA LYS A 60 -23.59 1.53 1.15
C LYS A 60 -23.73 2.38 -0.11
N GLY A 61 -24.29 1.85 -1.20
CA GLY A 61 -24.55 2.61 -2.44
C GLY A 61 -23.31 2.97 -3.27
N ILE A 62 -22.12 2.85 -2.68
CA ILE A 62 -20.79 3.01 -3.25
C ILE A 62 -20.08 1.68 -3.04
N ASP A 63 -19.40 1.14 -4.05
CA ASP A 63 -18.73 -0.18 -3.98
C ASP A 63 -17.24 -0.05 -3.61
N GLY A 64 -16.63 1.11 -3.86
CA GLY A 64 -15.26 1.41 -3.46
C GLY A 64 -15.00 2.89 -3.23
N ILE A 65 -14.18 3.21 -2.23
CA ILE A 65 -13.69 4.56 -1.96
C ILE A 65 -12.16 4.53 -1.85
N GLY A 66 -11.49 5.24 -2.76
CA GLY A 66 -10.06 5.52 -2.65
C GLY A 66 -9.85 6.94 -2.14
N ILE A 67 -9.14 7.11 -1.01
CA ILE A 67 -8.69 8.42 -0.52
C ILE A 67 -7.18 8.47 -0.76
N ILE A 68 -6.73 9.38 -1.61
CA ILE A 68 -5.34 9.48 -2.04
C ILE A 68 -4.77 10.83 -1.61
N ILE A 69 -3.68 10.83 -0.85
CA ILE A 69 -2.97 12.04 -0.42
C ILE A 69 -1.54 11.98 -0.96
N ASN A 70 -1.13 12.98 -1.75
CA ASN A 70 0.19 13.03 -2.38
C ASN A 70 0.54 11.70 -3.08
N ASP A 71 -0.40 11.14 -3.85
CA ASP A 71 -0.31 9.85 -4.55
C ASP A 71 -0.05 8.63 -3.65
N LYS A 72 -0.47 8.69 -2.38
CA LYS A 72 -0.54 7.54 -1.47
C LYS A 72 -1.97 7.22 -1.09
N LEU A 73 -2.33 5.94 -1.18
CA LEU A 73 -3.60 5.43 -0.68
C LEU A 73 -3.63 5.49 0.85
N ILE A 74 -4.65 6.14 1.39
CA ILE A 74 -4.95 6.19 2.83
C ILE A 74 -5.94 5.09 3.14
N LYS A 75 -5.47 4.07 3.86
CA LYS A 75 -6.25 2.87 4.22
C LYS A 75 -6.90 3.04 5.57
N ASP A 76 -6.17 3.62 6.52
CA ASP A 76 -6.66 3.85 7.87
C ASP A 76 -6.20 5.20 8.45
N LEU A 77 -6.64 5.52 9.66
CA LEU A 77 -6.27 6.77 10.34
C LEU A 77 -4.78 6.87 10.69
N SER A 78 -4.04 5.76 10.71
CA SER A 78 -2.62 5.72 11.04
C SER A 78 -1.76 6.24 9.90
N ASP A 79 -2.22 6.06 8.67
CA ASP A 79 -1.57 6.60 7.48
C ASP A 79 -1.52 8.13 7.49
N LEU A 80 -2.55 8.78 8.08
CA LEU A 80 -2.64 10.24 8.21
C LEU A 80 -1.57 10.83 9.14
N GLU A 81 -0.98 10.05 10.06
CA GLU A 81 0.10 10.55 10.91
C GLU A 81 1.32 11.02 10.10
N ASN A 82 1.54 10.40 8.94
CA ASN A 82 2.61 10.79 8.03
C ASN A 82 2.40 12.20 7.46
N PHE A 83 1.23 12.80 7.62
CA PHE A 83 0.85 14.10 7.04
C PHE A 83 0.54 15.19 8.08
N LYS A 84 0.89 14.99 9.36
CA LYS A 84 0.68 16.02 10.41
C LYS A 84 1.51 17.28 10.20
N ASP A 85 2.76 17.10 9.77
CA ASP A 85 3.71 18.19 9.54
C ASP A 85 4.10 18.32 8.06
N ILE A 86 3.41 17.60 7.17
CA ILE A 86 3.69 17.59 5.73
C ILE A 86 2.56 18.29 4.98
N LYS A 87 2.93 19.13 4.02
CA LYS A 87 1.98 19.77 3.11
C LYS A 87 1.25 18.73 2.26
N ILE A 88 -0.07 18.83 2.24
CA ILE A 88 -0.95 18.04 1.37
C ILE A 88 -1.11 18.82 0.08
N ASN A 89 -0.31 18.46 -0.93
CA ASN A 89 -0.29 19.12 -2.24
C ASN A 89 -1.33 18.54 -3.19
N SER A 90 -1.77 17.30 -2.97
CA SER A 90 -2.89 16.69 -3.65
C SER A 90 -3.71 15.88 -2.65
N LEU A 91 -5.03 16.08 -2.66
CA LEU A 91 -6.01 15.23 -1.99
C LEU A 91 -7.05 14.84 -3.04
N LYS A 92 -7.18 13.55 -3.31
CA LYS A 92 -8.08 13.00 -4.32
C LYS A 92 -9.00 11.95 -3.71
N TYR A 93 -10.29 12.05 -4.00
CA TYR A 93 -11.31 11.06 -3.69
C TYR A 93 -11.71 10.34 -4.98
N CYS A 94 -11.59 9.03 -4.98
CA CYS A 94 -12.02 8.16 -6.06
C CYS A 94 -13.23 7.35 -5.57
N PHE A 95 -14.42 7.65 -6.11
CA PHE A 95 -15.62 6.88 -5.82
C PHE A 95 -15.85 5.89 -6.94
N ILE A 96 -16.04 4.61 -6.61
CA ILE A 96 -16.20 3.54 -7.58
C ILE A 96 -17.54 2.83 -7.35
N GLN A 97 -18.27 2.65 -8.44
CA GLN A 97 -19.41 1.74 -8.49
C GLN A 97 -19.27 0.81 -9.69
N SER A 98 -19.70 -0.44 -9.51
CA SER A 98 -19.62 -1.50 -10.49
C SER A 98 -21.00 -2.08 -10.80
N THR A 99 -21.14 -2.64 -12.00
CA THR A 99 -22.35 -3.36 -12.39
C THR A 99 -22.04 -4.50 -13.35
N THR A 100 -22.75 -5.60 -13.18
CA THR A 100 -22.73 -6.76 -14.10
C THR A 100 -24.04 -6.91 -14.89
N LYS A 101 -24.94 -5.93 -14.73
CA LYS A 101 -26.22 -5.85 -15.45
C LYS A 101 -26.01 -5.50 -16.93
N LYS A 102 -26.98 -5.87 -17.77
CA LYS A 102 -26.93 -5.64 -19.23
C LYS A 102 -27.16 -4.19 -19.64
N SER A 103 -27.73 -3.36 -18.76
CA SER A 103 -28.01 -1.94 -19.03
C SER A 103 -27.70 -1.09 -17.80
N PHE A 104 -27.32 0.16 -18.08
CA PHE A 104 -27.19 1.20 -17.07
C PHE A 104 -28.56 1.65 -16.60
N SER A 105 -28.76 1.75 -15.28
CA SER A 105 -29.95 2.35 -14.69
C SER A 105 -29.60 3.78 -14.29
N GLU A 106 -30.19 4.75 -14.99
CA GLU A 106 -30.03 6.17 -14.65
C GLU A 106 -30.43 6.45 -13.19
N GLU A 107 -31.50 5.80 -12.71
CA GLU A 107 -31.94 5.88 -11.32
C GLU A 107 -30.88 5.36 -10.35
N LYS A 108 -30.26 4.20 -10.64
CA LYS A 108 -29.16 3.66 -9.81
C LYS A 108 -27.98 4.64 -9.77
N PHE A 109 -27.66 5.25 -10.91
CA PHE A 109 -26.57 6.22 -10.97
C PHE A 109 -26.88 7.52 -10.24
N GLN A 110 -28.10 8.04 -10.35
CA GLN A 110 -28.52 9.20 -9.57
C GLN A 110 -28.42 8.92 -8.07
N ALA A 111 -28.91 7.77 -7.61
CA ALA A 111 -28.81 7.36 -6.21
C ALA A 111 -27.34 7.24 -5.75
N TYR A 112 -26.46 6.77 -6.62
CA TYR A 112 -25.02 6.72 -6.36
C TYR A 112 -24.40 8.11 -6.20
N ILE A 113 -24.68 9.04 -7.12
CA ILE A 113 -24.25 10.44 -7.00
C ILE A 113 -24.77 11.08 -5.72
N ASP A 114 -26.05 10.87 -5.39
CA ASP A 114 -26.65 11.41 -4.18
C ASP A 114 -25.97 10.84 -2.92
N THR A 115 -25.61 9.55 -2.92
CA THR A 115 -24.84 8.91 -1.83
C THR A 115 -23.43 9.49 -1.67
N ILE A 116 -22.74 9.81 -2.78
CA ILE A 116 -21.43 10.48 -2.73
C ILE A 116 -21.56 11.85 -2.08
N ILE A 117 -22.59 12.62 -2.47
CA ILE A 117 -22.84 13.94 -1.89
C ILE A 117 -23.09 13.81 -0.38
N ASP A 118 -23.93 12.86 0.04
CA ASP A 118 -24.18 12.61 1.46
C ASP A 118 -22.92 12.20 2.22
N PHE A 119 -22.01 11.45 1.60
CA PHE A 119 -20.71 11.10 2.20
C PHE A 119 -19.85 12.35 2.42
N LEU A 120 -19.69 13.19 1.39
CA LEU A 120 -18.88 14.42 1.45
C LEU A 120 -19.44 15.44 2.46
N LEU A 121 -20.75 15.44 2.68
CA LEU A 121 -21.42 16.28 3.67
C LEU A 121 -21.45 15.67 5.08
N ASN A 122 -20.89 14.46 5.27
CA ASN A 122 -20.92 13.70 6.53
C ASN A 122 -22.33 13.28 6.98
N ASN A 123 -23.27 13.12 6.04
CA ASN A 123 -24.64 12.64 6.30
C ASN A 123 -24.73 11.11 6.39
N ILE A 124 -23.76 10.39 5.81
CA ILE A 124 -23.68 8.92 5.86
C ILE A 124 -22.36 8.45 6.50
N GLU A 125 -22.46 7.39 7.31
CA GLU A 125 -21.33 6.71 7.94
C GLU A 125 -20.91 5.48 7.12
N ILE A 126 -19.70 5.55 6.55
CA ILE A 126 -18.99 4.48 5.83
C ILE A 126 -17.59 4.38 6.45
N SER A 127 -17.45 3.66 7.57
CA SER A 127 -16.16 3.49 8.26
C SER A 127 -15.26 2.50 7.48
N PRO A 128 -13.93 2.74 7.39
CA PRO A 128 -13.17 3.82 8.00
C PRO A 128 -13.17 5.14 7.20
N PHE A 129 -13.68 5.17 5.98
CA PHE A 129 -13.58 6.33 5.08
C PHE A 129 -14.19 7.62 5.64
N SER A 130 -15.35 7.54 6.30
CA SER A 130 -15.96 8.69 6.98
C SER A 130 -15.10 9.19 8.14
N ASP A 131 -14.42 8.29 8.86
CA ASP A 131 -13.48 8.68 9.92
C ASP A 131 -12.26 9.40 9.34
N ILE A 132 -11.68 8.85 8.27
CA ILE A 132 -10.54 9.43 7.53
C ILE A 132 -10.91 10.81 6.99
N HIS A 133 -12.04 10.93 6.29
CA HIS A 133 -12.53 12.19 5.74
C HIS A 133 -12.67 13.25 6.85
N ARG A 134 -13.30 12.92 7.97
CA ARG A 134 -13.43 13.86 9.09
C ARG A 134 -12.09 14.30 9.67
N GLU A 135 -11.18 13.37 9.92
CA GLU A 135 -9.86 13.67 10.49
C GLU A 135 -9.07 14.60 9.56
N ILE A 136 -9.14 14.39 8.25
CA ILE A 136 -8.50 15.26 7.25
C ILE A 136 -9.01 16.70 7.39
N PHE A 137 -10.33 16.91 7.42
CA PHE A 137 -10.92 18.25 7.47
C PHE A 137 -10.98 18.86 8.88
N SER A 138 -10.70 18.10 9.95
CA SER A 138 -10.60 18.64 11.30
C SER A 138 -9.17 18.94 11.72
N GLU A 139 -8.24 18.00 11.54
CA GLU A 139 -6.87 18.09 12.07
C GLU A 139 -5.85 18.50 10.99
N HIS A 140 -6.07 18.09 9.73
CA HIS A 140 -5.11 18.31 8.64
C HIS A 140 -5.51 19.41 7.66
N ILE A 141 -6.63 20.11 7.89
CA ILE A 141 -7.17 21.10 6.96
C ILE A 141 -6.19 22.22 6.62
N ASN A 142 -5.40 22.66 7.61
CA ASN A 142 -4.41 23.72 7.43
C ASN A 142 -3.21 23.28 6.57
N ASN A 143 -3.02 21.97 6.38
CA ASN A 143 -1.93 21.43 5.57
C ASN A 143 -2.30 21.31 4.10
N ILE A 144 -3.61 21.37 3.76
CA ILE A 144 -4.13 21.26 2.40
C ILE A 144 -3.77 22.52 1.59
N GLN A 145 -2.97 22.35 0.53
CA GLN A 145 -2.50 23.45 -0.32
C GLN A 145 -3.37 23.67 -1.56
N SER A 146 -4.12 22.64 -1.97
CA SER A 146 -4.94 22.64 -3.18
C SER A 146 -6.36 22.17 -2.87
N THR A 147 -7.36 22.70 -3.57
CA THR A 147 -8.74 22.21 -3.45
C THR A 147 -8.79 20.70 -3.75
N PRO A 148 -9.34 19.89 -2.84
CA PRO A 148 -9.50 18.45 -3.02
C PRO A 148 -10.24 18.09 -4.32
N ILE A 149 -9.79 17.03 -4.97
CA ILE A 149 -10.32 16.56 -6.25
C ILE A 149 -11.23 15.35 -6.05
N ILE A 150 -12.35 15.30 -6.77
CA ILE A 150 -13.25 14.15 -6.82
C ILE A 150 -13.24 13.56 -8.22
N SER A 151 -12.99 12.25 -8.33
CA SER A 151 -13.16 11.49 -9.55
C SER A 151 -14.18 10.38 -9.30
N ILE A 152 -15.17 10.27 -10.19
CA ILE A 152 -16.28 9.32 -10.03
C ILE A 152 -16.17 8.30 -11.16
N TYR A 153 -16.11 7.03 -10.79
CA TYR A 153 -16.00 5.91 -11.72
C TYR A 153 -17.26 5.07 -11.66
N PHE A 154 -17.76 4.73 -12.84
CA PHE A 154 -18.82 3.75 -13.00
C PHE A 154 -18.37 2.68 -13.99
N SER A 155 -18.16 1.48 -13.47
CA SER A 155 -17.61 0.35 -14.20
C SER A 155 -18.71 -0.66 -14.59
N SER A 156 -18.68 -1.16 -15.83
CA SER A 156 -19.63 -2.17 -16.31
C SER A 156 -18.93 -3.38 -16.93
N ALA A 157 -19.30 -4.58 -16.47
CA ALA A 157 -18.81 -5.84 -17.02
C ALA A 157 -19.43 -6.19 -18.39
N LYS A 158 -20.51 -5.49 -18.79
CA LYS A 158 -21.27 -5.78 -20.01
C LYS A 158 -21.46 -4.52 -20.87
N THR A 159 -21.54 -4.77 -22.17
CA THR A 159 -21.41 -3.88 -23.36
C THR A 159 -21.89 -2.43 -23.30
N LYS A 160 -21.25 -1.62 -24.18
CA LYS A 160 -21.68 -0.33 -24.79
C LYS A 160 -22.90 0.31 -24.15
N HIS A 161 -22.68 0.97 -23.03
CA HIS A 161 -23.56 1.99 -22.53
C HIS A 161 -23.17 3.32 -23.18
N GLU A 162 -24.13 3.95 -23.86
CA GLU A 162 -24.02 5.34 -24.27
C GLU A 162 -25.00 6.12 -23.39
N LEU A 163 -24.47 7.01 -22.57
CA LEU A 163 -25.25 8.01 -21.87
C LEU A 163 -25.19 9.30 -22.68
N THR A 164 -26.28 10.05 -22.68
CA THR A 164 -26.29 11.36 -23.33
C THR A 164 -25.37 12.31 -22.58
N GLU A 165 -24.64 13.14 -23.31
CA GLU A 165 -23.81 14.20 -22.70
C GLU A 165 -24.66 15.09 -21.77
N GLU A 166 -25.92 15.34 -22.13
CA GLU A 166 -26.86 16.10 -21.29
C GLU A 166 -27.11 15.45 -19.92
N PHE A 167 -27.26 14.13 -19.85
CA PHE A 167 -27.43 13.42 -18.59
C PHE A 167 -26.17 13.54 -17.72
N ILE A 168 -25.00 13.35 -18.32
CA ILE A 168 -23.70 13.44 -17.64
C ILE A 168 -23.49 14.84 -17.07
N GLU A 169 -23.70 15.88 -17.89
CA GLU A 169 -23.60 17.27 -17.45
C GLU A 169 -24.65 17.62 -16.38
N GLY A 170 -25.84 17.02 -16.44
CA GLY A 170 -26.84 17.08 -15.38
C GLY A 170 -26.31 16.57 -14.03
N GLN A 171 -25.64 15.42 -14.02
CA GLN A 171 -25.06 14.86 -12.79
C GLN A 171 -23.83 15.62 -12.30
N LYS A 172 -22.98 16.13 -13.21
CA LYS A 172 -21.87 17.01 -12.84
C LYS A 172 -22.38 18.29 -12.16
N ARG A 173 -23.43 18.91 -12.69
CA ARG A 173 -24.05 20.10 -12.09
C ARG A 173 -24.54 19.85 -10.67
N LYS A 174 -25.10 18.68 -10.35
CA LYS A 174 -25.51 18.34 -8.97
C LYS A 174 -24.39 18.46 -7.94
N ILE A 175 -23.13 18.27 -8.35
CA ILE A 175 -21.96 18.38 -7.47
C ILE A 175 -21.40 19.81 -7.51
N ILE A 176 -21.23 20.36 -8.72
CA ILE A 176 -20.55 21.65 -8.93
C ILE A 176 -21.40 22.84 -8.48
N SER A 177 -22.72 22.81 -8.67
CA SER A 177 -23.61 23.95 -8.40
C SER A 177 -24.12 24.00 -6.95
N ARG A 178 -23.57 23.19 -6.06
CA ARG A 178 -24.02 23.06 -4.68
C ARG A 178 -23.22 23.98 -3.77
N GLU A 179 -23.87 24.98 -3.17
CA GLU A 179 -23.24 25.97 -2.27
C GLU A 179 -22.52 25.33 -1.08
N ASP A 180 -23.00 24.17 -0.60
CA ASP A 180 -22.43 23.42 0.52
C ASP A 180 -21.14 22.66 0.16
N LEU A 181 -20.89 22.43 -1.14
CA LEU A 181 -19.66 21.82 -1.68
C LEU A 181 -18.77 22.82 -2.43
N GLU A 182 -19.32 24.00 -2.76
CA GLU A 182 -18.63 25.06 -3.48
C GLU A 182 -17.34 25.47 -2.74
N ASN A 183 -16.24 25.58 -3.49
CA ASN A 183 -14.89 25.86 -2.98
C ASN A 183 -14.30 24.82 -2.02
N ARG A 184 -15.01 23.74 -1.68
CA ARG A 184 -14.50 22.63 -0.86
C ARG A 184 -13.94 21.49 -1.70
N PHE A 185 -14.53 21.24 -2.86
CA PHE A 185 -14.11 20.17 -3.77
C PHE A 185 -14.20 20.62 -5.23
N ASN A 186 -13.31 20.08 -6.05
CA ASN A 186 -13.37 20.19 -7.50
C ASN A 186 -13.69 18.81 -8.09
N LEU A 187 -14.71 18.74 -8.94
CA LEU A 187 -14.99 17.53 -9.72
C LEU A 187 -14.03 17.49 -10.91
N ASP A 188 -13.21 16.43 -11.00
CA ASP A 188 -12.32 16.16 -12.13
C ASP A 188 -13.15 15.64 -13.30
N ASN A 189 -13.73 14.43 -13.18
CA ASN A 189 -14.67 13.92 -14.16
C ASN A 189 -15.54 12.77 -13.62
N ILE A 190 -16.51 12.39 -14.44
CA ILE A 190 -17.28 11.15 -14.32
C ILE A 190 -16.82 10.21 -15.44
N TYR A 191 -16.20 9.09 -15.07
CA TYR A 191 -15.65 8.11 -15.98
C TYR A 191 -16.57 6.89 -16.10
N PHE A 192 -16.97 6.57 -17.33
CA PHE A 192 -17.68 5.34 -17.65
C PHE A 192 -16.69 4.32 -18.20
N LEU A 193 -16.37 3.32 -17.39
CA LEU A 193 -15.38 2.31 -17.72
C LEU A 193 -16.09 1.04 -18.15
N GLN A 194 -15.93 0.66 -19.41
CA GLN A 194 -16.52 -0.54 -19.95
C GLN A 194 -15.40 -1.53 -20.28
N LYS A 195 -15.72 -2.54 -21.07
CA LYS A 195 -14.81 -3.66 -21.32
C LYS A 195 -13.44 -3.23 -21.88
N ASP A 196 -13.41 -2.27 -22.80
CA ASP A 196 -12.18 -1.94 -23.51
C ASP A 196 -11.31 -1.00 -22.68
N GLU A 197 -11.92 -0.06 -21.95
CA GLU A 197 -11.24 0.78 -20.97
C GLU A 197 -10.68 -0.05 -19.82
N LEU A 198 -11.46 -0.96 -19.21
CA LEU A 198 -11.01 -1.81 -18.11
C LEU A 198 -9.87 -2.76 -18.53
N LYS A 199 -9.92 -3.29 -19.75
CA LYS A 199 -8.81 -4.09 -20.30
C LYS A 199 -7.55 -3.26 -20.47
N GLY A 200 -7.67 -2.06 -21.05
CA GLY A 200 -6.54 -1.15 -21.23
C GLY A 200 -5.92 -0.74 -19.89
N LEU A 201 -6.75 -0.40 -18.91
CA LEU A 201 -6.30 -0.06 -17.56
C LEU A 201 -5.60 -1.25 -16.88
N PHE A 202 -6.11 -2.48 -17.01
CA PHE A 202 -5.46 -3.66 -16.46
C PHE A 202 -4.10 -3.93 -17.11
N GLU A 203 -4.00 -3.79 -18.44
CA GLU A 203 -2.74 -3.95 -19.17
C GLU A 203 -1.73 -2.85 -18.83
N ASN A 204 -2.20 -1.65 -18.52
CA ASN A 204 -1.36 -0.52 -18.12
C ASN A 204 -0.63 -0.79 -16.79
N ILE A 205 -1.21 -1.59 -15.88
CA ILE A 205 -0.60 -1.88 -14.56
C ILE A 205 0.77 -2.54 -14.71
N GLU A 206 0.93 -3.46 -15.67
CA GLU A 206 2.21 -4.12 -15.93
C GLU A 206 3.30 -3.15 -16.43
N THR A 207 2.90 -1.99 -16.95
CA THR A 207 3.83 -0.97 -17.45
C THR A 207 4.44 -0.13 -16.33
N PHE A 208 3.79 -0.04 -15.17
CA PHE A 208 4.28 0.76 -14.03
C PHE A 208 5.63 0.28 -13.49
N HIS A 209 5.97 -0.99 -13.74
CA HIS A 209 7.25 -1.57 -13.37
C HIS A 209 8.33 -1.44 -14.44
N LYS A 210 8.05 -0.76 -15.56
CA LYS A 210 8.98 -0.59 -16.68
C LYS A 210 9.22 0.89 -16.93
N VAL A 211 10.49 1.29 -17.03
CA VAL A 211 10.82 2.66 -17.40
C VAL A 211 11.97 2.71 -18.39
N ASP A 212 11.82 3.53 -19.42
CA ASP A 212 12.88 3.87 -20.37
C ASP A 212 13.69 5.06 -19.81
N ILE A 213 15.00 4.90 -19.68
CA ILE A 213 15.93 5.96 -19.27
C ILE A 213 16.97 6.16 -20.36
N GLU A 214 16.99 7.37 -20.92
CA GLU A 214 18.09 7.84 -21.77
C GLU A 214 19.28 8.26 -20.89
N VAL A 215 20.48 7.87 -21.27
CA VAL A 215 21.73 8.21 -20.57
C VAL A 215 22.60 9.09 -21.46
N GLU A 216 23.34 10.03 -20.87
CA GLU A 216 24.28 10.90 -21.61
C GLU A 216 25.59 10.14 -21.87
N GLU A 217 26.14 9.54 -20.81
CA GLU A 217 27.33 8.72 -20.86
C GLU A 217 27.12 7.48 -20.01
N SER A 218 27.71 6.35 -20.41
CA SER A 218 27.66 5.14 -19.61
C SER A 218 28.91 4.28 -19.74
N PHE A 219 29.25 3.62 -18.64
CA PHE A 219 30.31 2.65 -18.54
C PHE A 219 29.75 1.34 -17.99
N GLN A 220 29.76 0.29 -18.81
CA GLN A 220 29.31 -1.03 -18.40
C GLN A 220 30.43 -1.74 -17.62
N LEU A 221 30.12 -2.18 -16.40
CA LEU A 221 31.00 -2.99 -15.59
C LEU A 221 31.09 -4.42 -16.15
N LYS A 222 32.13 -5.15 -15.74
CA LYS A 222 32.28 -6.56 -16.13
C LYS A 222 31.11 -7.39 -15.62
N GLU A 223 30.51 -8.13 -16.53
CA GLU A 223 29.47 -9.11 -16.22
C GLU A 223 29.98 -10.14 -15.19
N LYS A 224 29.07 -10.52 -14.30
CA LYS A 224 29.24 -11.62 -13.36
C LYS A 224 28.05 -12.54 -13.50
N GLU A 225 28.23 -13.82 -13.14
CA GLU A 225 27.19 -14.85 -13.27
C GLU A 225 25.81 -14.42 -12.74
N LYS A 226 25.79 -13.75 -11.58
CA LYS A 226 24.57 -13.26 -10.92
C LYS A 226 24.26 -11.77 -11.17
N ILE A 227 25.09 -11.08 -11.95
CA ILE A 227 24.90 -9.66 -12.31
C ILE A 227 25.15 -9.54 -13.81
N PRO A 228 24.15 -9.87 -14.65
CA PRO A 228 24.31 -9.86 -16.10
C PRO A 228 24.62 -8.45 -16.63
N ILE A 229 24.00 -7.42 -16.04
CA ILE A 229 24.19 -6.02 -16.44
C ILE A 229 24.42 -5.16 -15.21
N SER A 230 25.53 -4.42 -15.22
CA SER A 230 25.72 -3.29 -14.32
C SER A 230 26.37 -2.14 -15.06
N VAL A 231 25.81 -0.95 -14.91
CA VAL A 231 26.16 0.24 -15.67
C VAL A 231 26.30 1.41 -14.71
N ILE A 232 27.40 2.16 -14.83
CA ILE A 232 27.52 3.49 -14.22
C ILE A 232 27.21 4.49 -15.32
N ALA A 233 26.27 5.41 -15.11
CA ALA A 233 25.82 6.35 -16.12
C ALA A 233 25.64 7.77 -15.56
N SER A 234 25.83 8.78 -16.42
CA SER A 234 25.30 10.13 -16.19
C SER A 234 23.91 10.21 -16.81
N ILE A 235 22.92 10.65 -16.03
CA ILE A 235 21.56 10.91 -16.51
C ILE A 235 21.14 12.33 -16.16
N LYS A 236 20.41 12.97 -17.07
CA LYS A 236 19.76 14.24 -16.77
C LYS A 236 18.53 14.04 -15.90
N PHE A 237 18.22 15.01 -15.04
CA PHE A 237 17.02 14.97 -14.20
C PHE A 237 15.74 14.82 -15.03
N LYS A 238 15.68 15.36 -16.26
CA LYS A 238 14.54 15.16 -17.18
C LYS A 238 14.22 13.68 -17.46
N GLU A 239 15.24 12.81 -17.42
CA GLU A 239 15.12 11.37 -17.60
C GLU A 239 14.87 10.70 -16.27
N PHE A 240 15.61 11.10 -15.23
CA PHE A 240 15.44 10.56 -13.88
C PHE A 240 14.01 10.77 -13.35
N LYS A 241 13.37 11.92 -13.63
CA LYS A 241 12.01 12.22 -13.19
C LYS A 241 10.96 11.27 -13.79
N LYS A 242 11.22 10.64 -14.94
CA LYS A 242 10.34 9.59 -15.52
C LYS A 242 10.24 8.36 -14.61
N LEU A 243 11.31 8.07 -13.88
CA LEU A 243 11.33 6.98 -12.90
C LEU A 243 10.65 7.40 -11.60
N ILE A 244 11.03 8.55 -11.05
CA ILE A 244 10.68 8.89 -9.66
C ILE A 244 9.37 9.65 -9.49
N LEU A 245 8.78 10.21 -10.55
CA LEU A 245 7.55 10.98 -10.47
C LEU A 245 6.35 10.25 -11.07
N THR A 246 5.19 10.45 -10.45
CA THR A 246 3.87 10.16 -11.05
C THR A 246 3.50 11.21 -12.10
N THR A 247 2.43 11.00 -12.87
CA THR A 247 1.87 12.02 -13.78
C THR A 247 1.46 13.30 -13.06
N ASN A 248 1.11 13.24 -11.78
CA ASN A 248 0.79 14.39 -10.93
C ASN A 248 2.05 15.10 -10.39
N ASN A 249 3.25 14.70 -10.81
CA ASN A 249 4.53 15.20 -10.29
C ASN A 249 4.70 14.98 -8.78
N ASN A 250 4.13 13.92 -8.21
CA ASN A 250 4.49 13.48 -6.86
C ASN A 250 5.55 12.38 -6.90
N LEU A 251 6.31 12.29 -5.82
CA LEU A 251 7.38 11.33 -5.69
C LEU A 251 6.80 9.92 -5.45
N ARG A 252 7.29 8.94 -6.21
CA ARG A 252 6.94 7.53 -6.08
C ARG A 252 7.70 6.91 -4.91
N ASP A 253 7.21 7.14 -3.70
CA ASP A 253 7.86 6.70 -2.45
C ASP A 253 8.05 5.17 -2.35
N SER A 254 7.27 4.37 -3.08
CA SER A 254 7.43 2.92 -3.13
C SER A 254 8.68 2.44 -3.89
N LEU A 255 9.34 3.32 -4.66
CA LEU A 255 10.61 3.00 -5.32
C LEU A 255 11.79 2.95 -4.36
N PHE A 256 11.71 3.66 -3.23
CA PHE A 256 12.81 3.75 -2.27
C PHE A 256 12.77 2.58 -1.28
N VAL A 257 13.91 1.90 -1.17
CA VAL A 257 14.11 0.87 -0.15
C VAL A 257 14.52 1.51 1.19
N GLU A 258 15.25 2.63 1.13
CA GLU A 258 15.53 3.47 2.29
C GLU A 258 14.22 4.04 2.88
N ASN A 259 14.13 4.14 4.22
CA ASN A 259 12.95 4.71 4.86
C ASN A 259 12.88 6.23 4.56
N PRO A 260 11.80 6.74 3.92
CA PRO A 260 11.67 8.15 3.57
C PRO A 260 11.68 9.07 4.80
N ARG A 261 11.34 8.58 6.01
CA ARG A 261 11.45 9.35 7.26
C ARG A 261 12.89 9.80 7.57
N SER A 262 13.89 9.14 7.00
CA SER A 262 15.30 9.52 7.15
C SER A 262 15.61 10.87 6.50
N PHE A 263 14.79 11.31 5.53
CA PHE A 263 14.89 12.64 4.91
C PHE A 263 14.18 13.74 5.73
N LEU A 264 13.14 13.41 6.50
CA LEU A 264 12.29 14.39 7.22
C LEU A 264 13.02 15.19 8.31
N ARG A 265 14.27 14.85 8.64
CA ARG A 265 15.14 15.69 9.46
C ARG A 265 16.06 16.46 8.53
N GLU A 266 15.96 17.80 8.54
CA GLU A 266 16.87 18.66 7.80
C GLU A 266 18.32 18.40 8.27
N THR A 267 19.11 17.71 7.44
CA THR A 267 20.51 17.40 7.75
C THR A 267 21.45 18.41 7.09
N ASN A 268 22.69 18.50 7.57
CA ASN A 268 23.74 19.29 6.90
C ASN A 268 23.94 18.83 5.45
N VAL A 269 23.81 17.52 5.18
CA VAL A 269 23.88 16.95 3.83
C VAL A 269 22.78 17.55 2.94
N ASN A 270 21.53 17.61 3.41
CA ASN A 270 20.44 18.19 2.63
C ASN A 270 20.72 19.67 2.29
N LYS A 271 21.29 20.43 3.24
CA LYS A 271 21.65 21.85 3.05
C LYS A 271 22.76 22.02 2.02
N ASP A 272 23.78 21.18 2.06
CA ASP A 272 24.90 21.24 1.11
C ASP A 272 24.46 20.89 -0.31
N ILE A 273 23.63 19.85 -0.46
CA ILE A 273 23.02 19.47 -1.75
C ILE A 273 22.17 20.63 -2.28
N ARG A 274 21.32 21.22 -1.43
CA ARG A 274 20.45 22.34 -1.81
C ARG A 274 21.25 23.59 -2.20
N GLY A 275 22.30 23.92 -1.46
CA GLY A 275 23.19 25.04 -1.77
C GLY A 275 23.85 24.90 -3.15
N THR A 276 24.27 23.68 -3.50
CA THR A 276 24.84 23.38 -4.83
C THR A 276 23.81 23.60 -5.95
N LEU A 277 22.55 23.25 -5.72
CA LEU A 277 21.47 23.42 -6.71
C LEU A 277 21.06 24.89 -6.88
N GLU A 278 21.09 25.67 -5.80
CA GLU A 278 20.66 27.07 -5.81
C GLU A 278 21.69 28.01 -6.45
N ASP A 279 22.99 27.71 -6.36
CA ASP A 279 24.05 28.48 -7.01
C ASP A 279 24.15 28.14 -8.51
N ASP A 280 23.86 29.14 -9.36
CA ASP A 280 23.91 29.00 -10.82
C ASP A 280 25.31 28.63 -11.35
N ASN A 281 26.40 28.94 -10.63
CA ASN A 281 27.77 28.59 -11.04
C ASN A 281 28.18 27.18 -10.61
N LEU A 282 27.56 26.64 -9.55
CA LEU A 282 27.90 25.30 -9.02
C LEU A 282 26.95 24.22 -9.54
N ARG A 283 25.74 24.58 -9.99
CA ARG A 283 24.72 23.62 -10.44
C ARG A 283 25.22 22.69 -11.55
N ASP A 284 25.97 23.20 -12.52
CA ASP A 284 26.50 22.38 -13.62
C ASP A 284 27.53 21.34 -13.12
N TYR A 285 28.08 21.53 -11.92
CA TYR A 285 29.00 20.61 -11.27
C TYR A 285 28.30 19.66 -10.27
N PHE A 286 26.97 19.66 -10.21
CA PHE A 286 26.20 18.87 -9.23
C PHE A 286 26.58 17.39 -9.23
N ILE A 287 26.81 16.80 -10.42
CA ILE A 287 27.24 15.41 -10.58
C ILE A 287 28.54 15.08 -9.83
N PHE A 288 29.42 16.06 -9.62
CA PHE A 288 30.71 15.87 -8.93
C PHE A 288 30.62 16.08 -7.42
N PHE A 289 29.60 16.81 -6.94
CA PHE A 289 29.42 17.10 -5.51
C PHE A 289 28.57 16.06 -4.77
N ASN A 290 27.91 15.16 -5.50
CA ASN A 290 27.04 14.14 -4.93
C ASN A 290 27.61 12.74 -5.15
N ASN A 291 27.36 11.82 -4.20
CA ASN A 291 27.84 10.43 -4.27
C ASN A 291 27.13 9.58 -5.35
N GLY A 292 26.15 10.15 -6.05
CA GLY A 292 25.31 9.46 -7.02
C GLY A 292 24.20 8.63 -6.38
N LEU A 293 23.47 7.92 -7.23
CA LEU A 293 22.34 7.06 -6.87
C LEU A 293 22.65 5.61 -7.22
N THR A 294 22.14 4.66 -6.45
CA THR A 294 22.16 3.25 -6.86
C THR A 294 20.75 2.74 -7.08
N ILE A 295 20.50 2.22 -8.28
CA ILE A 295 19.21 1.66 -8.69
C ILE A 295 19.40 0.17 -8.98
N LEU A 296 18.68 -0.64 -8.23
CA LEU A 296 18.61 -2.08 -8.40
C LEU A 296 17.39 -2.42 -9.26
N CYS A 297 17.58 -3.27 -10.26
CA CYS A 297 16.52 -3.73 -11.15
C CYS A 297 16.54 -5.26 -11.21
N ASP A 298 15.37 -5.84 -11.47
CA ASP A 298 15.27 -7.28 -11.75
C ASP A 298 15.88 -7.61 -13.10
N LYS A 299 15.70 -6.71 -14.06
CA LYS A 299 16.26 -6.81 -15.41
C LYS A 299 16.58 -5.43 -15.96
N ILE A 300 17.65 -5.34 -16.73
CA ILE A 300 17.98 -4.17 -17.54
C ILE A 300 18.13 -4.65 -18.98
N GLU A 301 17.53 -3.94 -19.93
CA GLU A 301 17.71 -4.20 -21.35
C GLU A 301 18.19 -2.93 -22.05
N LYS A 302 18.93 -3.08 -23.15
CA LYS A 302 19.18 -1.95 -24.05
C LYS A 302 17.99 -1.80 -24.98
N HIS A 303 17.50 -0.57 -25.15
CA HIS A 303 16.38 -0.34 -26.04
C HIS A 303 16.78 -0.70 -27.49
N PRO A 304 15.96 -1.44 -28.25
CA PRO A 304 16.35 -1.96 -29.56
C PRO A 304 16.50 -0.87 -30.63
N VAL A 305 15.72 0.21 -30.53
CA VAL A 305 15.68 1.30 -31.52
C VAL A 305 16.37 2.59 -31.03
N LYS A 306 16.03 3.07 -29.83
CA LYS A 306 16.65 4.25 -29.21
C LYS A 306 18.06 3.93 -28.75
N ARG A 307 19.03 4.68 -29.26
CA ARG A 307 20.43 4.62 -28.83
C ARG A 307 20.54 5.13 -27.38
N ASP A 308 21.53 4.62 -26.64
CA ASP A 308 21.88 5.11 -25.30
C ASP A 308 20.67 5.18 -24.34
N THR A 309 19.72 4.24 -24.53
CA THR A 309 18.52 4.12 -23.70
C THR A 309 18.46 2.72 -23.10
N PHE A 310 18.20 2.65 -21.80
CA PHE A 310 18.01 1.41 -21.07
C PHE A 310 16.55 1.26 -20.65
N ILE A 311 16.02 0.05 -20.76
CA ILE A 311 14.71 -0.35 -20.23
C ILE A 311 14.96 -1.00 -18.88
N LEU A 312 14.48 -0.37 -17.81
CA LEU A 312 14.61 -0.88 -16.45
C LEU A 312 13.33 -1.61 -16.05
N HIS A 313 13.46 -2.83 -15.53
CA HIS A 313 12.35 -3.62 -15.01
C HIS A 313 12.43 -3.71 -13.48
N TYR A 314 11.32 -3.39 -12.81
CA TYR A 314 11.18 -3.30 -11.36
C TYR A 314 12.30 -2.49 -10.68
N PRO A 315 12.53 -1.23 -11.10
CA PRO A 315 13.58 -0.40 -10.53
C PRO A 315 13.30 -0.07 -9.05
N ARG A 316 14.34 -0.13 -8.23
CA ARG A 316 14.33 0.25 -6.81
C ARG A 316 15.53 1.11 -6.49
N ILE A 317 15.30 2.27 -5.89
CA ILE A 317 16.36 3.16 -5.42
C ILE A 317 16.80 2.66 -4.05
N ILE A 318 18.00 2.07 -4.01
CA ILE A 318 18.57 1.50 -2.79
C ILE A 318 19.52 2.46 -2.09
N ASN A 319 19.92 3.54 -2.78
CA ASN A 319 20.70 4.62 -2.20
C ASN A 319 20.43 5.94 -2.91
N GLY A 320 20.33 7.00 -2.10
CA GLY A 320 20.20 8.38 -2.57
C GLY A 320 18.84 9.02 -2.30
N CYS A 321 18.10 8.52 -1.29
CA CYS A 321 16.80 9.11 -0.90
C CYS A 321 16.93 10.62 -0.64
N GLN A 322 17.98 11.07 0.05
CA GLN A 322 18.23 12.49 0.33
C GLN A 322 18.45 13.31 -0.94
N THR A 323 19.39 12.90 -1.80
CA THR A 323 19.68 13.58 -3.07
C THR A 323 18.44 13.66 -3.96
N THR A 324 17.68 12.58 -4.06
CA THR A 324 16.43 12.56 -4.85
C THR A 324 15.37 13.52 -4.30
N HIS A 325 15.16 13.56 -2.99
CA HIS A 325 14.19 14.46 -2.38
C HIS A 325 14.56 15.94 -2.55
N VAL A 326 15.83 16.30 -2.33
CA VAL A 326 16.28 17.69 -2.51
C VAL A 326 16.18 18.12 -3.99
N LEU A 327 16.52 17.23 -4.93
CA LEU A 327 16.30 17.47 -6.36
C LEU A 327 14.81 17.66 -6.70
N TYR A 328 13.95 16.86 -6.08
CA TYR A 328 12.51 16.94 -6.26
C TYR A 328 11.93 18.27 -5.73
N GLU A 329 12.33 18.70 -4.54
CA GLU A 329 11.97 20.02 -4.00
C GLU A 329 12.43 21.15 -4.92
N PHE A 330 13.69 21.09 -5.38
CA PHE A 330 14.23 22.06 -6.32
C PHE A 330 13.46 22.08 -7.65
N PHE A 331 13.06 20.90 -8.16
CA PHE A 331 12.22 20.79 -9.35
C PHE A 331 10.83 21.43 -9.15
N LYS A 332 10.20 21.23 -7.99
CA LYS A 332 8.91 21.89 -7.68
C LYS A 332 9.01 23.40 -7.69
N GLU A 333 10.13 23.96 -7.23
CA GLU A 333 10.36 25.40 -7.19
C GLU A 333 10.81 25.98 -8.54
N LYS A 334 11.69 25.27 -9.25
CA LYS A 334 12.40 25.75 -10.45
C LYS A 334 12.48 24.65 -11.53
N PRO A 335 11.35 24.22 -12.12
CA PRO A 335 11.30 23.03 -12.99
C PRO A 335 12.21 23.14 -14.22
N GLN A 336 12.27 24.32 -14.84
CA GLN A 336 13.12 24.56 -16.01
C GLN A 336 14.62 24.48 -15.72
N LYS A 337 15.04 24.79 -14.49
CA LYS A 337 16.46 24.71 -14.07
C LYS A 337 16.87 23.30 -13.68
N ALA A 338 15.91 22.47 -13.23
CA ALA A 338 16.18 21.12 -12.76
C ALA A 338 16.49 20.15 -13.92
N ASP A 339 15.79 20.26 -15.04
CA ASP A 339 15.80 19.24 -16.11
C ASP A 339 17.18 18.91 -16.69
N ASN A 340 18.10 19.87 -16.73
CA ASN A 340 19.45 19.69 -17.28
C ASN A 340 20.49 19.22 -16.26
N ILE A 341 20.11 19.08 -14.98
CA ILE A 341 21.04 18.67 -13.93
C ILE A 341 21.43 17.22 -14.16
N GLU A 342 22.74 16.98 -14.24
CA GLU A 342 23.29 15.65 -14.39
C GLU A 342 23.49 14.94 -13.05
N ILE A 343 23.19 13.66 -13.03
CA ILE A 343 23.22 12.81 -11.84
C ILE A 343 23.94 11.52 -12.19
N MET A 344 24.92 11.16 -11.36
CA MET A 344 25.60 9.88 -11.48
C MET A 344 24.71 8.76 -10.94
N VAL A 345 24.48 7.72 -11.73
CA VAL A 345 23.63 6.59 -11.36
C VAL A 345 24.34 5.28 -11.63
N LYS A 346 24.33 4.40 -10.64
CA LYS A 346 24.75 3.01 -10.77
C LYS A 346 23.52 2.13 -10.92
N LEU A 347 23.32 1.60 -12.12
CA LEU A 347 22.29 0.62 -12.46
C LEU A 347 22.84 -0.80 -12.26
N ILE A 348 22.09 -1.65 -11.58
CA ILE A 348 22.48 -3.04 -11.31
C ILE A 348 21.28 -3.94 -11.62
N ALA A 349 21.46 -4.93 -12.50
CA ALA A 349 20.49 -5.98 -12.78
C ALA A 349 20.87 -7.27 -12.06
N THR A 350 19.96 -7.83 -11.27
CA THR A 350 20.10 -9.17 -10.67
C THR A 350 18.72 -9.72 -10.33
N ASP A 351 18.51 -11.01 -10.56
CA ASP A 351 17.33 -11.76 -10.12
C ASP A 351 17.63 -12.62 -8.87
N ASP A 352 18.91 -12.78 -8.51
CA ASP A 352 19.33 -13.51 -7.30
C ASP A 352 18.90 -12.77 -6.02
N LYS A 353 17.98 -13.39 -5.27
CA LYS A 353 17.41 -12.81 -4.04
C LYS A 353 18.45 -12.54 -2.95
N SER A 354 19.40 -13.45 -2.74
CA SER A 354 20.43 -13.30 -1.71
C SER A 354 21.34 -12.12 -2.01
N LEU A 355 21.74 -11.98 -3.28
CA LEU A 355 22.60 -10.91 -3.74
C LEU A 355 21.89 -9.56 -3.75
N LYS A 356 20.61 -9.50 -4.12
CA LYS A 356 19.78 -8.27 -3.98
C LYS A 356 19.86 -7.75 -2.55
N THR A 357 19.61 -8.65 -1.60
CA THR A 357 19.61 -8.36 -0.17
C THR A 357 20.98 -7.87 0.32
N ASP A 358 22.06 -8.54 -0.08
CA ASP A 358 23.42 -8.16 0.27
C ASP A 358 23.83 -6.80 -0.31
N ILE A 359 23.44 -6.51 -1.55
CA ILE A 359 23.69 -5.22 -2.22
C ILE A 359 22.93 -4.11 -1.50
N ILE A 360 21.63 -4.30 -1.22
CA ILE A 360 20.80 -3.32 -0.49
C ILE A 360 21.43 -3.02 0.87
N TYR A 361 21.82 -4.05 1.60
CA TYR A 361 22.42 -3.89 2.93
C TYR A 361 23.77 -3.17 2.85
N SER A 362 24.66 -3.61 1.96
CA SER A 362 26.00 -3.05 1.83
C SER A 362 25.99 -1.59 1.37
N THR A 363 25.00 -1.20 0.58
CA THR A 363 24.89 0.18 0.07
C THR A 363 24.32 1.12 1.14
N ASN A 364 23.33 0.67 1.92
CA ASN A 364 22.71 1.48 2.99
C ASN A 364 23.61 1.67 4.22
N ASN A 365 24.55 0.75 4.46
CA ASN A 365 25.34 0.67 5.69
C ASN A 365 26.78 1.14 5.57
N GLN A 366 27.09 1.98 4.58
CA GLN A 366 28.44 2.56 4.44
C GLN A 366 28.79 3.58 5.54
N ASN A 367 27.82 3.95 6.39
CA ASN A 367 28.01 4.78 7.58
C ASN A 367 28.12 3.94 8.87
N PRO A 368 28.81 4.41 9.92
CA PRO A 368 28.92 3.69 11.18
C PRO A 368 27.54 3.42 11.80
N ILE A 369 27.20 2.14 11.91
CA ILE A 369 25.93 1.66 12.48
C ILE A 369 26.06 1.57 14.00
N SER A 370 25.02 1.98 14.74
CA SER A 370 24.97 1.76 16.19
C SER A 370 24.85 0.26 16.52
N LYS A 371 25.33 -0.17 17.69
CA LYS A 371 25.22 -1.57 18.13
C LYS A 371 23.77 -2.07 18.22
N ASP A 372 22.83 -1.20 18.56
CA ASP A 372 21.41 -1.53 18.67
C ASP A 372 20.78 -1.80 17.29
N LEU A 373 21.16 -1.02 16.27
CA LEU A 373 20.71 -1.24 14.89
C LEU A 373 21.30 -2.54 14.31
N LEU A 374 22.51 -2.93 14.72
CA LEU A 374 23.08 -4.22 14.33
C LEU A 374 22.29 -5.40 14.91
N SER A 375 21.97 -5.38 16.21
CA SER A 375 21.23 -6.49 16.84
C SER A 375 19.80 -6.62 16.31
N LEU A 376 19.13 -5.50 16.05
CA LEU A 376 17.80 -5.50 15.42
C LEU A 376 17.85 -6.08 14.00
N ASN A 377 18.90 -5.77 13.24
CA ASN A 377 19.08 -6.35 11.91
C ASN A 377 19.33 -7.86 11.97
N GLU A 378 20.13 -8.33 12.92
CA GLU A 378 20.33 -9.78 13.15
C GLU A 378 19.02 -10.46 13.49
N PHE A 379 18.21 -9.88 14.39
CA PHE A 379 16.89 -10.40 14.73
C PHE A 379 16.01 -10.58 13.49
N HIS A 380 15.91 -9.55 12.64
CA HIS A 380 15.08 -9.62 11.44
C HIS A 380 15.59 -10.64 10.42
N LYS A 381 16.91 -10.82 10.32
CA LYS A 381 17.51 -11.85 9.46
C LYS A 381 17.17 -13.26 9.98
N GLU A 382 17.30 -13.48 11.28
CA GLU A 382 16.94 -14.77 11.90
C GLU A 382 15.45 -15.07 11.76
N LEU A 383 14.60 -14.04 11.84
CA LEU A 383 13.17 -14.18 11.62
C LEU A 383 12.84 -14.53 10.16
N GLU A 384 13.51 -13.89 9.21
CA GLU A 384 13.41 -14.23 7.79
C GLU A 384 13.81 -15.69 7.53
N GLU A 385 14.95 -16.14 8.06
CA GLU A 385 15.41 -17.53 7.97
C GLU A 385 14.40 -18.51 8.61
N TYR A 386 13.79 -18.12 9.73
CA TYR A 386 12.76 -18.93 10.40
C TYR A 386 11.52 -19.11 9.53
N PHE A 387 11.04 -18.05 8.87
CA PHE A 387 9.90 -18.13 7.94
C PHE A 387 10.21 -19.04 6.75
N ILE A 388 11.39 -18.87 6.13
CA ILE A 388 11.83 -19.70 5.00
C ILE A 388 11.95 -21.18 5.39
N GLY A 389 12.36 -21.46 6.64
CA GLY A 389 12.51 -22.82 7.15
C GLY A 389 11.19 -23.54 7.48
N LYS A 390 10.04 -22.87 7.37
CA LYS A 390 8.72 -23.47 7.64
C LYS A 390 8.02 -23.84 6.33
N GLU A 391 7.58 -25.08 6.23
CA GLU A 391 7.00 -25.64 4.99
C GLU A 391 5.46 -25.57 4.95
N ASP A 392 4.79 -25.20 6.05
CA ASP A 392 3.35 -25.39 6.20
C ASP A 392 2.49 -24.48 5.30
N LEU A 393 2.75 -23.16 5.29
CA LEU A 393 1.90 -22.15 4.63
C LEU A 393 2.62 -21.31 3.56
N ASP A 394 3.86 -21.66 3.20
CA ASP A 394 4.66 -20.93 2.19
C ASP A 394 4.64 -19.41 2.46
N LEU A 395 4.96 -19.04 3.72
CA LEU A 395 4.90 -17.67 4.24
C LEU A 395 6.25 -16.97 4.15
N TYR A 396 6.23 -15.70 3.77
CA TYR A 396 7.41 -14.89 3.55
C TYR A 396 7.40 -13.64 4.44
N TYR A 397 8.42 -13.51 5.29
CA TYR A 397 8.63 -12.31 6.08
C TYR A 397 9.41 -11.26 5.28
N GLU A 398 8.75 -10.17 4.92
CA GLU A 398 9.37 -9.10 4.14
C GLU A 398 10.26 -8.21 5.02
N ARG A 399 11.55 -8.57 5.07
CA ARG A 399 12.56 -7.81 5.81
C ARG A 399 12.94 -6.50 5.11
N LEU A 400 12.97 -6.50 3.79
CA LEU A 400 13.24 -5.32 2.95
C LEU A 400 12.00 -4.99 2.12
N ARG A 401 11.63 -3.71 2.05
CA ARG A 401 10.45 -3.28 1.31
C ARG A 401 10.51 -3.73 -0.14
N GLY A 402 9.48 -4.46 -0.58
CA GLY A 402 9.37 -4.99 -1.93
C GLY A 402 10.27 -6.20 -2.24
N GLN A 403 10.83 -6.87 -1.22
CA GLN A 403 11.65 -8.07 -1.40
C GLN A 403 10.90 -9.24 -2.04
N TYR A 404 9.59 -9.33 -1.81
CA TYR A 404 8.74 -10.43 -2.28
C TYR A 404 7.63 -9.95 -3.22
N THR A 405 7.89 -8.93 -4.05
CA THR A 405 6.90 -8.39 -5.00
C THR A 405 6.37 -9.40 -6.00
N HIS A 406 7.17 -10.41 -6.36
CA HIS A 406 6.76 -11.49 -7.28
C HIS A 406 5.98 -12.63 -6.60
N ILE A 407 5.88 -12.62 -5.27
CA ILE A 407 5.13 -13.65 -4.54
C ILE A 407 3.63 -13.31 -4.62
N ASN A 408 2.91 -14.24 -5.22
CA ASN A 408 1.46 -14.26 -5.29
C ASN A 408 0.96 -15.59 -4.68
N PRO A 409 -0.16 -15.59 -3.94
CA PRO A 409 -0.99 -14.43 -3.59
C PRO A 409 -0.38 -13.48 -2.56
N PRO A 410 -0.78 -12.19 -2.50
CA PRO A 410 -0.21 -11.22 -1.57
C PRO A 410 -0.35 -11.59 -0.09
N TYR A 411 -1.36 -12.38 0.30
CA TYR A 411 -1.52 -12.83 1.68
C TYR A 411 -0.41 -13.80 2.17
N LYS A 412 0.46 -14.27 1.27
CA LYS A 412 1.63 -15.09 1.62
C LYS A 412 2.81 -14.28 2.15
N LYS A 413 2.77 -12.95 2.08
CA LYS A 413 3.84 -12.08 2.56
C LYS A 413 3.35 -11.22 3.73
N ILE A 414 4.25 -10.94 4.67
CA ILE A 414 3.98 -10.04 5.79
C ILE A 414 5.18 -9.16 6.06
N ASP A 415 4.97 -7.84 6.12
CA ASP A 415 6.02 -6.88 6.39
C ASP A 415 6.27 -6.66 7.90
N LYS A 416 7.31 -5.87 8.20
CA LYS A 416 7.70 -5.53 9.58
C LYS A 416 6.63 -4.80 10.36
N GLU A 417 5.87 -3.93 9.71
CA GLU A 417 4.86 -3.11 10.38
C GLU A 417 3.65 -3.97 10.75
N LYS A 418 3.13 -4.74 9.79
CA LYS A 418 1.98 -5.62 9.99
C LYS A 418 2.30 -6.68 11.04
N ILE A 419 3.47 -7.31 11.00
CA ILE A 419 3.84 -8.31 12.02
C ILE A 419 3.97 -7.68 13.41
N ALA A 420 4.47 -6.44 13.52
CA ALA A 420 4.52 -5.71 14.79
C ALA A 420 3.13 -5.37 15.32
N LYS A 421 2.24 -4.86 14.44
CA LYS A 421 0.83 -4.58 14.77
C LYS A 421 0.16 -5.82 15.36
N ILE A 422 0.32 -6.97 14.73
CA ILE A 422 -0.27 -8.23 15.19
C ILE A 422 0.37 -8.68 16.51
N TYR A 423 1.70 -8.63 16.62
CA TYR A 423 2.39 -9.03 17.85
C TYR A 423 1.94 -8.20 19.07
N ILE A 424 1.87 -6.87 18.94
CA ILE A 424 1.40 -5.99 20.01
C ILE A 424 -0.08 -6.26 20.33
N SER A 425 -0.89 -6.52 19.31
CA SER A 425 -2.32 -6.78 19.48
C SER A 425 -2.59 -8.11 20.19
N VAL A 426 -1.90 -9.17 19.78
CA VAL A 426 -2.12 -10.54 20.25
C VAL A 426 -1.36 -10.79 21.56
N PHE A 427 -0.04 -10.61 21.56
CA PHE A 427 0.80 -11.00 22.70
C PHE A 427 0.88 -9.94 23.79
N LEU A 428 0.80 -8.65 23.44
CA LEU A 428 0.74 -7.56 24.44
C LEU A 428 -0.71 -7.18 24.79
N ARG A 429 -1.70 -7.76 24.09
CA ARG A 429 -3.15 -7.54 24.32
C ARG A 429 -3.58 -6.08 24.19
N GLU A 430 -2.96 -5.34 23.27
CA GLU A 430 -3.19 -3.91 23.07
C GLU A 430 -3.68 -3.56 21.63
N PRO A 431 -4.70 -4.24 21.06
CA PRO A 431 -5.15 -3.98 19.69
C PRO A 431 -5.71 -2.57 19.48
N HIS A 432 -6.24 -1.94 20.54
CA HIS A 432 -6.73 -0.55 20.52
C HIS A 432 -5.63 0.49 20.28
N LYS A 433 -4.35 0.15 20.51
CA LYS A 433 -3.21 1.04 20.22
C LYS A 433 -2.76 0.93 18.76
N MET A 434 -3.01 -0.20 18.11
CA MET A 434 -2.61 -0.49 16.73
C MET A 434 -3.63 0.02 15.71
N LYS A 435 -4.17 1.22 15.98
CA LYS A 435 -5.10 1.96 15.11
C LYS A 435 -4.40 3.24 14.64
N SER A 436 -5.01 4.41 14.83
CA SER A 436 -4.53 5.70 14.28
C SER A 436 -3.12 6.16 14.66
N LYS A 437 -2.43 5.52 15.60
CA LYS A 437 -1.04 5.88 15.97
C LYS A 437 -0.09 4.69 15.95
N ALA A 438 -0.43 3.67 15.17
CA ALA A 438 0.27 2.39 15.20
C ALA A 438 1.77 2.52 14.96
N LEU A 439 2.19 3.29 13.94
CA LEU A 439 3.60 3.47 13.59
C LEU A 439 4.42 4.05 14.75
N ARG A 440 3.95 5.14 15.36
CA ARG A 440 4.62 5.77 16.50
C ARG A 440 4.64 4.84 17.72
N GLU A 441 3.54 4.12 17.96
CA GLU A 441 3.50 3.16 19.04
C GLU A 441 4.51 2.04 18.80
N ILE A 442 4.58 1.45 17.60
CA ILE A 442 5.57 0.41 17.24
C ILE A 442 6.98 0.89 17.54
N GLU A 443 7.36 2.09 17.10
CA GLU A 443 8.67 2.69 17.43
C GLU A 443 8.89 2.80 18.95
N ASN A 444 7.87 3.21 19.71
CA ASN A 444 7.93 3.28 21.17
C ASN A 444 8.10 1.89 21.82
N TYR A 445 7.45 0.83 21.31
CA TYR A 445 7.59 -0.54 21.81
C TYR A 445 8.97 -1.11 21.47
N GLU A 446 9.48 -0.82 20.29
CA GLU A 446 10.82 -1.23 19.84
C GLU A 446 11.91 -0.58 20.70
N GLN A 447 11.86 0.75 20.91
CA GLN A 447 12.81 1.46 21.77
C GLN A 447 12.78 0.98 23.23
N LYS A 448 11.62 0.54 23.72
CA LYS A 448 11.47 -0.07 25.05
C LYS A 448 11.91 -1.54 25.09
N GLY A 449 12.29 -2.13 23.96
CA GLY A 449 12.68 -3.53 23.83
C GLY A 449 11.55 -4.51 24.12
N LYS A 450 10.30 -4.14 23.84
CA LYS A 450 9.10 -4.98 24.04
C LYS A 450 8.74 -5.83 22.80
N ILE A 451 9.29 -5.48 21.64
CA ILE A 451 9.17 -6.21 20.37
C ILE A 451 10.56 -6.31 19.74
N PHE A 452 10.72 -7.24 18.79
CA PHE A 452 11.93 -7.45 18.00
C PHE A 452 13.20 -7.61 18.83
N LYS A 453 13.06 -8.29 19.97
CA LYS A 453 14.14 -8.53 20.92
C LYS A 453 14.09 -9.96 21.39
N ILE A 454 15.26 -10.59 21.46
CA ILE A 454 15.44 -11.89 22.10
C ILE A 454 15.68 -11.63 23.59
N ASP A 455 14.64 -11.75 24.40
CA ASP A 455 14.70 -11.61 25.86
C ASP A 455 14.48 -12.94 26.62
N ARG A 456 14.18 -14.02 25.88
CA ARG A 456 13.91 -15.38 26.34
C ARG A 456 14.47 -16.39 25.35
N ASP A 457 13.94 -17.63 25.38
CA ASP A 457 14.25 -18.64 24.38
C ASP A 457 14.01 -18.10 22.96
N LYS A 458 15.06 -18.17 22.14
CA LYS A 458 15.05 -17.62 20.79
C LYS A 458 14.00 -18.30 19.90
N ASN A 459 13.83 -19.61 20.02
CA ASN A 459 12.90 -20.34 19.18
C ASN A 459 11.45 -20.00 19.55
N ASP A 460 11.13 -19.88 20.85
CA ASP A 460 9.80 -19.42 21.30
C ASP A 460 9.46 -18.03 20.73
N ILE A 461 10.42 -17.09 20.73
CA ILE A 461 10.19 -15.74 20.22
C ILE A 461 9.96 -15.75 18.70
N LEU A 462 10.82 -16.43 17.94
CA LEU A 462 10.66 -16.54 16.48
C LEU A 462 9.35 -17.25 16.11
N GLU A 463 8.96 -18.29 16.86
CA GLU A 463 7.70 -19.00 16.68
C GLU A 463 6.47 -18.10 16.90
N ARG A 464 6.50 -17.23 17.92
CA ARG A 464 5.41 -16.26 18.15
C ARG A 464 5.24 -15.30 16.97
N TYR A 465 6.34 -14.79 16.42
CA TYR A 465 6.26 -13.94 15.23
C TYR A 465 5.77 -14.71 14.01
N TYR A 466 6.21 -15.96 13.82
CA TYR A 466 5.66 -16.81 12.76
C TYR A 466 4.16 -17.04 12.91
N TYR A 467 3.69 -17.30 14.14
CA TYR A 467 2.26 -17.42 14.43
C TYR A 467 1.49 -16.13 14.10
N CYS A 468 2.06 -14.94 14.33
CA CYS A 468 1.46 -13.69 13.82
C CYS A 468 1.31 -13.69 12.29
N GLY A 469 2.29 -14.22 11.57
CA GLY A 469 2.22 -14.41 10.12
C GLY A 469 1.09 -15.37 9.70
N VAL A 470 0.96 -16.51 10.39
CA VAL A 470 -0.13 -17.50 10.18
C VAL A 470 -1.51 -16.88 10.41
N LEU A 471 -1.65 -16.09 11.48
CA LEU A 471 -2.90 -15.36 11.76
C LEU A 471 -3.23 -14.35 10.66
N ASN A 472 -2.23 -13.62 10.15
CA ASN A 472 -2.45 -12.67 9.06
C ASN A 472 -2.85 -13.37 7.77
N TYR A 473 -2.16 -14.46 7.43
CA TYR A 473 -2.42 -15.26 6.23
C TYR A 473 -3.89 -15.66 6.12
N TRP A 474 -4.44 -16.24 7.18
CA TRP A 474 -5.83 -16.68 7.18
C TRP A 474 -6.82 -15.52 7.18
N LEU A 475 -6.53 -14.44 7.91
CA LEU A 475 -7.38 -13.25 7.88
C LEU A 475 -7.49 -12.71 6.45
N GLU A 476 -6.36 -12.46 5.79
CA GLU A 476 -6.35 -11.88 4.45
C GLU A 476 -6.94 -12.83 3.42
N LYS A 477 -6.62 -14.14 3.49
CA LYS A 477 -7.22 -15.14 2.60
C LYS A 477 -8.74 -15.19 2.74
N PHE A 478 -9.26 -15.28 3.97
CA PHE A 478 -10.70 -15.34 4.21
C PHE A 478 -11.43 -14.04 3.89
N GLN A 479 -10.76 -12.89 3.96
CA GLN A 479 -11.31 -11.63 3.44
C GLN A 479 -11.37 -11.65 1.91
N MET A 480 -10.34 -12.14 1.22
CA MET A 480 -10.34 -12.28 -0.25
C MET A 480 -11.43 -13.25 -0.75
N GLU A 481 -11.71 -14.30 0.01
CA GLU A 481 -12.77 -15.28 -0.29
C GLU A 481 -14.16 -14.84 0.20
N LYS A 482 -14.29 -13.63 0.79
CA LYS A 482 -15.53 -13.12 1.43
C LYS A 482 -16.14 -14.05 2.48
N ILE A 483 -15.34 -14.94 3.07
CA ILE A 483 -15.72 -15.75 4.24
C ILE A 483 -15.84 -14.85 5.48
N ILE A 484 -14.98 -13.84 5.58
CA ILE A 484 -15.00 -12.83 6.64
C ILE A 484 -15.16 -11.45 6.02
N GLU A 485 -16.25 -10.77 6.35
CA GLU A 485 -16.49 -9.37 6.00
C GLU A 485 -16.41 -8.53 7.28
N LEU A 486 -15.31 -7.79 7.47
CA LEU A 486 -15.19 -6.90 8.63
C LEU A 486 -16.18 -5.74 8.50
N LYS A 487 -16.91 -5.42 9.57
CA LYS A 487 -17.82 -4.25 9.57
C LYS A 487 -17.05 -2.94 9.65
N SER A 488 -15.79 -2.99 10.08
CA SER A 488 -14.82 -1.90 10.04
C SER A 488 -13.42 -2.47 9.86
N GLN A 489 -12.56 -1.83 9.08
CA GLN A 489 -11.15 -2.23 8.99
C GLN A 489 -10.44 -2.17 10.35
N THR A 490 -10.94 -1.38 11.30
CA THR A 490 -10.40 -1.33 12.67
C THR A 490 -10.73 -2.55 13.52
N GLU A 491 -11.46 -3.53 12.99
CA GLU A 491 -11.81 -4.77 13.68
C GLU A 491 -10.67 -5.80 13.64
N ASP A 492 -9.82 -5.74 12.61
CA ASP A 492 -8.79 -6.73 12.26
C ASP A 492 -7.96 -7.24 13.46
N MET A 493 -7.33 -6.33 14.20
CA MET A 493 -6.48 -6.68 15.34
C MET A 493 -7.26 -7.25 16.52
N HIS A 494 -8.52 -6.85 16.71
CA HIS A 494 -9.39 -7.40 17.75
C HIS A 494 -9.85 -8.80 17.37
N LEU A 495 -10.13 -9.05 16.08
CA LEU A 495 -10.44 -10.37 15.57
C LEU A 495 -9.26 -11.33 15.77
N LEU A 496 -8.05 -10.92 15.38
CA LEU A 496 -6.85 -11.75 15.58
C LEU A 496 -6.57 -12.05 17.06
N LEU A 497 -6.73 -11.05 17.94
CA LEU A 497 -6.66 -11.28 19.39
C LEU A 497 -7.74 -12.26 19.86
N SER A 498 -8.95 -12.18 19.32
CA SER A 498 -10.05 -13.05 19.71
C SER A 498 -9.79 -14.50 19.30
N VAL A 499 -9.28 -14.72 18.08
CA VAL A 499 -8.85 -16.04 17.61
C VAL A 499 -7.79 -16.62 18.55
N ASP A 500 -6.77 -15.83 18.92
CA ASP A 500 -5.73 -16.28 19.84
C ASP A 500 -6.26 -16.69 21.22
N ILE A 501 -7.13 -15.86 21.82
CA ILE A 501 -7.72 -16.16 23.13
C ILE A 501 -8.53 -17.46 23.05
N LEU A 502 -9.34 -17.66 22.01
CA LEU A 502 -10.13 -18.87 21.86
C LEU A 502 -9.26 -20.11 21.65
N LEU A 503 -8.20 -20.01 20.84
CA LEU A 503 -7.25 -21.11 20.66
C LEU A 503 -6.50 -21.45 21.96
N SER A 504 -6.11 -20.44 22.73
CA SER A 504 -5.35 -20.63 23.98
C SER A 504 -6.07 -21.49 25.03
N LYS A 505 -7.40 -21.58 24.96
CA LYS A 505 -8.22 -22.41 25.86
C LYS A 505 -8.09 -23.90 25.60
N THR A 506 -7.80 -24.29 24.35
CA THR A 506 -7.72 -25.71 23.95
C THR A 506 -6.31 -26.10 23.51
N LYS A 507 -5.46 -25.12 23.19
CA LYS A 507 -4.11 -25.27 22.66
C LYS A 507 -3.16 -24.35 23.42
N GLU A 508 -2.58 -24.86 24.50
CA GLU A 508 -1.72 -24.06 25.39
C GLU A 508 -0.47 -23.55 24.66
N LEU A 509 0.23 -24.43 23.94
CA LEU A 509 1.47 -24.13 23.21
C LEU A 509 1.20 -23.45 21.87
N ILE A 510 2.08 -22.52 21.46
CA ILE A 510 1.98 -21.82 20.17
C ILE A 510 2.13 -22.80 19.00
N THR A 511 3.03 -23.76 19.09
CA THR A 511 3.17 -24.83 18.09
C THR A 511 1.85 -25.55 17.83
N ASP A 512 1.08 -25.87 18.88
CA ASP A 512 -0.21 -26.56 18.73
C ASP A 512 -1.27 -25.67 18.07
N ARG A 513 -1.21 -24.35 18.28
CA ARG A 513 -2.07 -23.37 17.60
C ARG A 513 -1.74 -23.27 16.12
N ILE A 514 -0.46 -23.22 15.78
CA ILE A 514 0.02 -23.24 14.38
C ILE A 514 -0.45 -24.52 13.68
N VAL A 515 -0.22 -25.69 14.28
CA VAL A 515 -0.65 -26.98 13.71
C VAL A 515 -2.16 -27.04 13.50
N PHE A 516 -2.94 -26.49 14.44
CA PHE A 516 -4.39 -26.40 14.27
C PHE A 516 -4.77 -25.52 13.07
N LEU A 517 -4.14 -24.36 12.92
CA LEU A 517 -4.38 -23.40 11.84
C LEU A 517 -3.80 -23.85 10.49
N ASN A 518 -2.88 -24.80 10.43
CA ASN A 518 -2.40 -25.34 9.15
C ASN A 518 -3.50 -26.12 8.39
N ASN A 519 -4.62 -26.43 9.04
CA ASN A 519 -5.81 -26.97 8.40
C ASN A 519 -6.82 -25.84 8.13
N GLU A 520 -7.21 -25.69 6.86
CA GLU A 520 -8.10 -24.63 6.41
C GLU A 520 -9.49 -24.65 7.06
N GLU A 521 -10.10 -25.82 7.22
CA GLU A 521 -11.42 -25.95 7.85
C GLU A 521 -11.38 -25.56 9.34
N ASN A 522 -10.32 -25.95 10.03
CA ASN A 522 -10.08 -25.55 11.41
C ASN A 522 -9.90 -24.02 11.53
N ALA A 523 -9.10 -23.43 10.64
CA ALA A 523 -8.90 -21.99 10.58
C ALA A 523 -10.22 -21.27 10.29
N LYS A 524 -10.97 -21.71 9.28
CA LYS A 524 -12.28 -21.15 8.91
C LYS A 524 -13.26 -21.20 10.08
N SER A 525 -13.34 -22.34 10.75
CA SER A 525 -14.22 -22.54 11.92
C SER A 525 -13.90 -21.57 13.07
N ILE A 526 -12.63 -21.45 13.45
CA ILE A 526 -12.25 -20.61 14.59
C ILE A 526 -12.39 -19.12 14.28
N TYR A 527 -12.09 -18.69 13.05
CA TYR A 527 -12.27 -17.31 12.63
C TYR A 527 -13.75 -16.93 12.58
N LEU A 528 -14.62 -17.75 11.97
CA LEU A 528 -16.07 -17.49 11.96
C LEU A 528 -16.65 -17.41 13.37
N LYS A 529 -16.20 -18.30 14.28
CA LYS A 529 -16.58 -18.26 15.68
C LYS A 529 -16.13 -16.96 16.35
N ALA A 530 -14.88 -16.56 16.15
CA ALA A 530 -14.34 -15.32 16.70
C ALA A 530 -15.09 -14.08 16.17
N THR A 531 -15.37 -14.03 14.86
CA THR A 531 -16.16 -12.96 14.23
C THR A 531 -17.55 -12.88 14.84
N ASN A 532 -18.27 -14.00 14.95
CA ASN A 532 -19.62 -14.02 15.54
C ASN A 532 -19.63 -13.52 16.99
N LEU A 533 -18.64 -13.90 17.80
CA LEU A 533 -18.51 -13.44 19.19
C LEU A 533 -18.13 -11.96 19.29
N LEU A 534 -17.31 -11.47 18.36
CA LEU A 534 -16.91 -10.08 18.31
C LEU A 534 -18.10 -9.21 17.89
N GLU A 535 -18.84 -9.64 16.86
CA GLU A 535 -20.05 -9.00 16.36
C GLU A 535 -21.18 -8.93 17.37
N SER A 536 -21.24 -9.87 18.32
CA SER A 536 -22.23 -9.83 19.41
C SER A 536 -21.93 -8.76 20.47
N GLN A 537 -20.81 -8.04 20.37
CA GLN A 537 -20.42 -6.98 21.29
C GLN A 537 -20.73 -5.61 20.68
N ASP A 538 -22.00 -5.20 20.72
CA ASP A 538 -22.48 -3.95 20.09
C ASP A 538 -21.65 -2.71 20.47
N TYR A 539 -21.15 -2.67 21.72
CA TYR A 539 -20.32 -1.56 22.21
C TYR A 539 -19.02 -1.36 21.43
N LEU A 540 -18.51 -2.36 20.72
CA LEU A 540 -17.31 -2.24 19.88
C LEU A 540 -17.59 -1.51 18.56
N PHE A 541 -18.81 -1.64 18.04
CA PHE A 541 -19.25 -1.03 16.77
C PHE A 541 -19.84 0.36 16.97
N GLU A 542 -19.95 0.83 18.21
CA GLU A 542 -20.14 2.25 18.50
C GLU A 542 -18.93 3.08 18.02
N ARG A 543 -19.14 4.39 17.85
CA ARG A 543 -18.10 5.32 17.42
C ARG A 543 -16.83 5.18 18.27
N LYS A 544 -15.69 4.93 17.59
CA LYS A 544 -14.38 4.69 18.20
C LYS A 544 -14.35 3.53 19.24
N GLY A 545 -15.26 2.56 19.17
CA GLY A 545 -15.34 1.44 20.11
C GLY A 545 -14.06 0.60 20.14
N PHE A 546 -13.52 0.27 18.96
CA PHE A 546 -12.24 -0.45 18.80
C PHE A 546 -11.00 0.36 19.25
N TYR A 547 -11.12 1.67 19.50
CA TYR A 547 -10.01 2.51 19.97
C TYR A 547 -9.94 2.58 21.51
N SER A 548 -10.93 2.02 22.19
CA SER A 548 -11.06 2.14 23.64
C SER A 548 -10.35 0.99 24.37
N GLY A 549 -9.33 1.34 25.16
CA GLY A 549 -8.67 0.41 26.08
C GLY A 549 -9.63 -0.25 27.07
N PRO A 550 -10.55 0.49 27.72
CA PRO A 550 -11.59 -0.11 28.57
C PRO A 550 -12.48 -1.12 27.85
N LYS A 551 -12.97 -0.79 26.64
CA LYS A 551 -13.79 -1.71 25.83
C LYS A 551 -13.00 -2.95 25.42
N THR A 552 -11.73 -2.78 25.08
CA THR A 552 -10.82 -3.91 24.77
C THR A 552 -10.64 -4.84 25.96
N LYS A 553 -10.45 -4.30 27.18
CA LYS A 553 -10.38 -5.12 28.40
C LYS A 553 -11.68 -5.87 28.66
N ASN A 554 -12.82 -5.22 28.41
CA ASN A 554 -14.13 -5.88 28.53
C ASN A 554 -14.25 -7.07 27.56
N LEU A 555 -13.84 -6.89 26.30
CA LEU A 555 -13.81 -7.97 25.31
C LEU A 555 -12.90 -9.12 25.76
N ILE A 556 -11.68 -8.83 26.21
CA ILE A 556 -10.75 -9.87 26.69
C ILE A 556 -11.38 -10.67 27.84
N ASN A 557 -11.95 -9.98 28.84
CA ASN A 557 -12.61 -10.65 29.96
C ASN A 557 -13.81 -11.50 29.50
N PHE A 558 -14.62 -10.99 28.57
CA PHE A 558 -15.73 -11.75 27.99
C PHE A 558 -15.22 -13.01 27.31
N LEU A 559 -14.23 -12.88 26.44
CA LEU A 559 -13.65 -14.00 25.70
C LEU A 559 -12.98 -15.01 26.61
N GLU A 560 -12.28 -14.61 27.66
CA GLU A 560 -11.65 -15.53 28.62
C GLU A 560 -12.68 -16.35 29.40
N ASN A 561 -13.81 -15.73 29.77
CA ASN A 561 -14.87 -16.38 30.55
C ASN A 561 -15.93 -17.11 29.70
N PHE A 562 -15.91 -16.94 28.37
CA PHE A 562 -16.84 -17.60 27.47
C PHE A 562 -16.61 -19.13 27.49
N ASN A 563 -17.60 -19.92 27.93
CA ASN A 563 -17.53 -21.38 27.85
C ASN A 563 -18.45 -21.85 26.73
N ASP A 564 -17.95 -22.79 25.92
CA ASP A 564 -18.67 -23.40 24.80
C ASP A 564 -19.92 -24.17 25.21
#